data_AF-A0AAD2EDH9-F1
#
_entry.id   AF-A0AAD2EDH9-F1
#
_cell.length_a   1.000
_cell.length_b   1.000
_cell.length_c   1.000
_cell.angle_alpha   90.00
_cell.angle_beta   90.00
_cell.angle_gamma   90.00
#
_symmetry.space_group_name_H-M   'P 1'
#
loop_
_entity.id
_entity.type
_entity.pdbx_description
1 polymer ?
#
loop_
_entity_poly.entity_id
_entity_poly.type
_entity_poly.pdbx_seq_one_letter_code
_entity_poly.pdbx_strand_id
1 'polypeptide(L)'
;MATVSFKYWNDCVDPQDLEAMWTDPDVRAEWLNVGETMGSKVHLSRDPDGQPYLTQTEMKAVAGIIVRRHFISQIDSDMLCAIAELESGRQTLATQYNKKSKDCTMGIMQISPKTAEWLVRDLSYQNYGVDGDSKLLYKPFVNVYLGAAYLMWLSNFEQIERSEEFMVRAYKGGIKKATHKSTKQYWKKYLSVKETLPTRKVFEVAPVPNAPSASATGDSPKKGITLTTVLCAIAEIVSMRFVNGVGQRTGLMGIDYPTACWLYKDLGYKGYIVKSVEDLTYPFISMYFGAAYMAWLSEYEGRERSPQFVVQAYISGPQNVNLQETGPLWLKFQEALSRYEDTKKEQNSCPIL
;
A
#
# COMPACT_ATOMS: atom_id res chain seq x y z
N MET A 1 31.94 0.66 24.10
CA MET A 1 31.39 0.93 22.74
C MET A 1 30.54 2.19 22.85
N ALA A 2 30.63 3.12 21.90
CA ALA A 2 29.80 4.32 21.93
C ALA A 2 28.31 3.95 21.90
N THR A 3 27.55 4.41 22.89
CA THR A 3 26.11 4.20 23.00
C THR A 3 25.43 4.96 21.86
N VAL A 4 24.69 4.26 21.00
CA VAL A 4 23.87 4.90 19.97
C VAL A 4 22.76 5.65 20.69
N SER A 5 22.60 6.94 20.39
CA SER A 5 21.55 7.78 20.95
C SER A 5 21.07 8.74 19.87
N PHE A 6 19.77 8.82 19.68
CA PHE A 6 19.14 9.78 18.78
C PHE A 6 18.40 10.82 19.60
N LYS A 7 18.70 12.09 19.36
CA LYS A 7 17.94 13.21 19.95
C LYS A 7 16.99 13.80 18.93
N TYR A 8 17.42 13.85 17.68
CA TYR A 8 16.68 14.41 16.56
C TYR A 8 16.43 13.34 15.50
N TRP A 9 15.34 13.49 14.75
CA TRP A 9 15.11 12.71 13.53
C TRP A 9 16.31 12.79 12.59
N ASN A 10 16.90 13.98 12.43
CA ASN A 10 18.09 14.24 11.62
C ASN A 10 19.31 13.38 11.99
N ASP A 11 19.36 12.81 13.20
CA ASP A 11 20.46 11.95 13.63
C ASP A 11 20.28 10.50 13.12
N CYS A 12 19.07 10.10 12.71
CA CYS A 12 18.70 8.72 12.40
C CYS A 12 17.97 8.51 11.08
N VAL A 13 17.88 9.52 10.23
CA VAL A 13 17.13 9.48 8.97
C VAL A 13 17.90 10.17 7.86
N ASP A 14 17.73 9.72 6.61
CA ASP A 14 18.34 10.38 5.46
C ASP A 14 17.53 11.64 5.09
N PRO A 15 18.15 12.67 4.49
CA PRO A 15 17.48 13.94 4.22
C PRO A 15 16.19 13.80 3.38
N GLN A 16 16.18 12.90 2.39
CA GLN A 16 15.03 12.66 1.50
C GLN A 16 13.86 11.97 2.21
N ASP A 17 14.14 11.19 3.26
CA ASP A 17 13.13 10.58 4.10
C ASP A 17 12.55 11.61 5.07
N LEU A 18 13.40 12.47 5.65
CA LEU A 18 12.93 13.57 6.51
C LEU A 18 12.04 14.55 5.75
N GLU A 19 12.39 14.88 4.51
CA GLU A 19 11.56 15.71 3.63
C GLU A 19 10.21 15.05 3.33
N ALA A 20 10.19 13.74 3.10
CA ALA A 20 8.94 13.01 2.91
C ALA A 20 8.07 12.97 4.16
N MET A 21 8.68 12.90 5.35
CA MET A 21 7.95 13.02 6.62
C MET A 21 7.30 14.41 6.75
N TRP A 22 8.01 15.50 6.41
CA TRP A 22 7.44 16.85 6.36
C TRP A 22 6.34 17.05 5.31
N THR A 23 6.38 16.25 4.24
CA THR A 23 5.35 16.28 3.19
C THR A 23 4.07 15.56 3.62
N ASP A 24 4.17 14.64 4.59
CA ASP A 24 3.00 13.95 5.13
C ASP A 24 2.14 14.92 5.98
N PRO A 25 0.86 15.16 5.63
CA PRO A 25 0.04 16.16 6.30
C PRO A 25 -0.19 15.87 7.78
N ASP A 26 -0.28 14.60 8.16
CA ASP A 26 -0.57 14.20 9.53
C ASP A 26 0.67 14.39 10.40
N VAL A 27 1.84 13.98 9.90
CA VAL A 27 3.14 14.23 10.57
C VAL A 27 3.43 15.72 10.66
N ARG A 28 3.26 16.46 9.56
CA ARG A 28 3.48 17.90 9.54
C ARG A 28 2.59 18.60 10.58
N ALA A 29 1.32 18.23 10.66
CA ALA A 29 0.41 18.78 11.67
C ALA A 29 0.89 18.45 13.09
N GLU A 30 1.27 17.19 13.34
CA GLU A 30 1.79 16.75 14.64
C GLU A 30 3.04 17.54 15.07
N TRP A 31 4.01 17.67 14.16
CA TRP A 31 5.26 18.40 14.40
C TRP A 31 5.05 19.90 14.61
N LEU A 32 4.21 20.54 13.79
CA LEU A 32 3.88 21.96 13.97
C LEU A 32 3.17 22.22 15.31
N ASN A 33 2.29 21.31 15.75
CA ASN A 33 1.57 21.45 17.02
C ASN A 33 2.49 21.45 18.24
N VAL A 34 3.65 20.81 18.16
CA VAL A 34 4.67 20.81 19.23
C VAL A 34 5.79 21.83 18.99
N GLY A 35 5.64 22.71 18.00
CA GLY A 35 6.53 23.84 17.75
C GLY A 35 7.77 23.51 16.90
N GLU A 36 7.80 22.34 16.24
CA GLU A 36 8.86 22.01 15.31
C GLU A 36 8.74 22.84 14.02
N THR A 37 9.88 23.15 13.41
CA THR A 37 9.94 24.02 12.22
C THR A 37 10.68 23.35 11.08
N MET A 38 10.10 23.42 9.87
CA MET A 38 10.74 22.90 8.67
C MET A 38 12.06 23.65 8.42
N GLY A 39 13.12 22.91 8.10
CA GLY A 39 14.48 23.45 7.95
C GLY A 39 15.32 23.44 9.24
N SER A 40 14.69 23.26 10.41
CA SER A 40 15.38 23.02 11.68
C SER A 40 15.56 21.52 11.95
N LYS A 41 16.36 21.18 12.97
CA LYS A 41 16.39 19.80 13.48
C LYS A 41 15.09 19.49 14.20
N VAL A 42 14.49 18.33 13.91
CA VAL A 42 13.21 17.89 14.49
C VAL A 42 13.48 16.95 15.66
N HIS A 43 12.93 17.23 16.85
CA HIS A 43 13.13 16.34 18.00
C HIS A 43 12.45 14.99 17.77
N LEU A 44 13.09 13.93 18.25
CA LEU A 44 12.52 12.59 18.26
C LEU A 44 11.66 12.41 19.52
N SER A 45 10.46 11.87 19.35
CA SER A 45 9.51 11.62 20.43
C SER A 45 10.07 10.68 21.51
N ARG A 46 9.59 10.87 22.75
CA ARG A 46 10.02 10.11 23.94
C ARG A 46 8.83 9.42 24.60
N ASP A 47 8.96 8.12 24.88
CA ASP A 47 7.93 7.39 25.62
C ASP A 47 7.93 7.81 27.11
N PRO A 48 6.99 7.35 27.94
CA PRO A 48 6.95 7.70 29.37
C PRO A 48 8.22 7.34 30.14
N ASP A 49 9.01 6.37 29.65
CA ASP A 49 10.29 5.95 30.22
C ASP A 49 11.49 6.74 29.66
N GLY A 50 11.23 7.73 28.79
CA GLY A 50 12.23 8.58 28.15
C GLY A 50 12.97 7.91 26.98
N GLN A 51 12.53 6.74 26.52
CA GLN A 51 13.13 6.07 25.37
C GLN A 51 12.67 6.70 24.06
N PRO A 52 13.57 6.84 23.07
CA PRO A 52 13.21 7.40 21.78
C PRO A 52 12.30 6.43 21.02
N TYR A 53 11.11 6.88 20.66
CA TYR A 53 10.09 6.09 19.98
C TYR A 53 9.43 6.89 18.87
N LEU A 54 8.71 6.21 17.98
CA LEU A 54 7.84 6.87 17.01
C LEU A 54 6.43 6.97 17.54
N THR A 55 5.79 8.14 17.37
CA THR A 55 4.35 8.24 17.57
C THR A 55 3.61 7.34 16.57
N GLN A 56 2.32 7.12 16.80
CA GLN A 56 1.50 6.35 15.87
C GLN A 56 1.44 7.00 14.47
N THR A 57 1.43 8.33 14.42
CA THR A 57 1.42 9.13 13.19
C THR A 57 2.75 9.00 12.45
N GLU A 58 3.85 9.18 13.15
CA GLU A 58 5.20 9.03 12.60
C GLU A 58 5.44 7.61 12.06
N MET A 59 5.08 6.59 12.84
CA MET A 59 5.23 5.19 12.43
C MET A 59 4.45 4.87 11.14
N LYS A 60 3.24 5.43 11.01
CA LYS A 60 2.42 5.28 9.80
C LYS A 60 3.03 5.95 8.59
N ALA A 61 3.57 7.15 8.76
CA ALA A 61 4.25 7.84 7.67
C ALA A 61 5.49 7.06 7.22
N VAL A 62 6.34 6.59 8.16
CA VAL A 62 7.50 5.76 7.83
C VAL A 62 7.09 4.51 7.06
N ALA A 63 6.12 3.74 7.58
CA ALA A 63 5.62 2.54 6.91
C ALA A 63 5.07 2.85 5.51
N GLY A 64 4.24 3.88 5.38
CA GLY A 64 3.63 4.28 4.11
C GLY A 64 4.66 4.78 3.09
N ILE A 65 5.69 5.52 3.52
CA ILE A 65 6.78 5.98 2.65
C ILE A 65 7.60 4.79 2.15
N ILE A 66 7.99 3.87 3.04
CA ILE A 66 8.73 2.66 2.69
C ILE A 66 7.97 1.81 1.67
N VAL A 67 6.70 1.51 1.96
CA VAL A 67 5.85 0.70 1.08
C VAL A 67 5.70 1.36 -0.29
N ARG A 68 5.44 2.67 -0.34
CA ARG A 68 5.27 3.41 -1.59
C ARG A 68 6.54 3.46 -2.42
N ARG A 69 7.70 3.70 -1.81
CA ARG A 69 8.98 3.87 -2.51
C ARG A 69 9.60 2.56 -2.98
N HIS A 70 9.48 1.50 -2.19
CA HIS A 70 10.29 0.30 -2.40
C HIS A 70 9.48 -0.97 -2.68
N PHE A 71 8.22 -1.01 -2.25
CA PHE A 71 7.40 -2.23 -2.33
C PHE A 71 6.15 -2.06 -3.19
N ILE A 72 5.90 -0.87 -3.76
CA ILE A 72 4.79 -0.55 -4.68
C ILE A 72 3.46 -1.12 -4.15
N SER A 73 3.19 -0.92 -2.85
CA SER A 73 1.97 -1.40 -2.18
C SER A 73 1.78 -2.92 -2.11
N GLN A 74 2.84 -3.73 -2.29
CA GLN A 74 2.79 -5.19 -2.10
C GLN A 74 2.75 -5.62 -0.63
N ILE A 75 3.09 -4.73 0.30
CA ILE A 75 2.94 -4.94 1.75
C ILE A 75 1.96 -3.91 2.29
N ASP A 76 1.05 -4.36 3.15
CA ASP A 76 0.17 -3.50 3.92
C ASP A 76 0.97 -2.66 4.94
N SER A 77 0.86 -1.33 4.90
CA SER A 77 1.53 -0.45 5.86
C SER A 77 1.01 -0.61 7.29
N ASP A 78 -0.26 -1.00 7.46
CA ASP A 78 -0.84 -1.24 8.78
C ASP A 78 -0.28 -2.52 9.41
N MET A 79 0.12 -3.50 8.59
CA MET A 79 0.88 -4.67 9.05
C MET A 79 2.22 -4.27 9.66
N LEU A 80 2.96 -3.38 8.99
CA LEU A 80 4.24 -2.88 9.51
C LEU A 80 4.05 -2.13 10.83
N CYS A 81 3.01 -1.30 10.92
CA CYS A 81 2.67 -0.56 12.14
C CYS A 81 2.33 -1.50 13.30
N ALA A 82 1.50 -2.52 13.07
CA ALA A 82 1.10 -3.47 14.10
C ALA A 82 2.27 -4.35 14.56
N ILE A 83 3.15 -4.78 13.65
CA ILE A 83 4.37 -5.52 14.01
C ILE A 83 5.33 -4.63 14.80
N ALA A 84 5.54 -3.38 14.38
CA ALA A 84 6.37 -2.42 15.12
C ALA A 84 5.88 -2.19 16.56
N GLU A 85 4.56 -2.10 16.76
CA GLU A 85 3.97 -2.00 18.09
C GLU A 85 4.27 -3.24 18.94
N LEU A 86 4.10 -4.44 18.37
CA LEU A 86 4.27 -5.68 19.12
C LEU A 86 5.73 -6.04 19.40
N GLU A 87 6.64 -5.71 18.47
CA GLU A 87 8.05 -6.11 18.59
C GLU A 87 8.86 -5.14 19.44
N SER A 88 8.55 -3.83 19.42
CA SER A 88 9.34 -2.83 20.15
C SER A 88 8.52 -1.74 20.85
N GLY A 89 7.19 -1.71 20.71
CA GLY A 89 6.40 -0.56 21.13
C GLY A 89 6.77 0.71 20.36
N ARG A 90 7.22 0.56 19.10
CA ARG A 90 7.76 1.63 18.24
C ARG A 90 9.06 2.27 18.75
N GLN A 91 9.78 1.64 19.69
CA GLN A 91 11.06 2.16 20.17
C GLN A 91 12.18 1.97 19.15
N THR A 92 12.90 3.05 18.85
CA THR A 92 13.96 3.08 17.83
C THR A 92 15.23 2.34 18.27
N LEU A 93 15.58 2.43 19.56
CA LEU A 93 16.78 1.83 20.15
C LEU A 93 16.53 0.47 20.82
N ALA A 94 15.35 -0.12 20.60
CA ALA A 94 14.99 -1.41 21.20
C ALA A 94 15.98 -2.50 20.80
N THR A 95 16.49 -3.21 21.80
CA THR A 95 17.40 -4.35 21.60
C THR A 95 16.89 -5.52 22.43
N GLN A 96 16.67 -6.67 21.80
CA GLN A 96 16.28 -7.89 22.50
C GLN A 96 17.32 -8.98 22.27
N TYR A 97 17.78 -9.59 23.37
CA TYR A 97 18.68 -10.72 23.32
C TYR A 97 17.92 -12.04 23.49
N ASN A 98 18.01 -12.91 22.49
CA ASN A 98 17.45 -14.24 22.56
C ASN A 98 18.51 -15.24 23.03
N LYS A 99 18.40 -15.67 24.30
CA LYS A 99 19.32 -16.64 24.92
C LYS A 99 19.41 -17.98 24.17
N LYS A 100 18.35 -18.40 23.48
CA LYS A 100 18.30 -19.71 22.78
C LYS A 100 19.07 -19.68 21.47
N SER A 101 18.88 -18.62 20.67
CA SER A 101 19.61 -18.44 19.41
C SER A 101 20.96 -17.76 19.58
N LYS A 102 21.25 -17.23 20.78
CA LYS A 102 22.42 -16.38 21.06
C LYS A 102 22.53 -15.24 20.04
N ASP A 103 21.38 -14.60 19.77
CA ASP A 103 21.27 -13.55 18.76
C ASP A 103 20.58 -12.31 19.33
N CYS A 104 20.93 -11.15 18.79
CA CYS A 104 20.33 -9.86 19.14
C CYS A 104 19.49 -9.36 17.98
N THR A 105 18.27 -8.93 18.29
CA THR A 105 17.41 -8.18 17.37
C THR A 105 17.42 -6.71 17.76
N MET A 106 17.36 -5.83 16.76
CA MET A 106 17.61 -4.39 16.91
C MET A 106 16.52 -3.59 16.20
N GLY A 107 16.20 -2.43 16.74
CA GLY A 107 15.33 -1.44 16.12
C GLY A 107 13.83 -1.74 16.21
N ILE A 108 13.05 -0.89 15.54
CA ILE A 108 11.57 -0.86 15.62
C ILE A 108 10.92 -2.21 15.30
N MET A 109 11.41 -2.88 14.27
CA MET A 109 10.91 -4.16 13.77
C MET A 109 11.74 -5.35 14.26
N GLN A 110 12.69 -5.16 15.17
CA GLN A 110 13.49 -6.24 15.77
C GLN A 110 14.19 -7.14 14.73
N ILE A 111 14.90 -6.53 13.79
CA ILE A 111 15.72 -7.23 12.78
C ILE A 111 17.06 -7.63 13.38
N SER A 112 17.52 -8.86 13.12
CA SER A 112 18.87 -9.29 13.52
C SER A 112 19.91 -8.87 12.48
N PRO A 113 21.18 -8.61 12.86
CA PRO A 113 22.26 -8.33 11.91
C PRO A 113 22.41 -9.40 10.84
N LYS A 114 22.24 -10.69 11.19
CA LYS A 114 22.30 -11.80 10.24
C LYS A 114 21.16 -11.75 9.21
N THR A 115 19.94 -11.46 9.67
CA THR A 115 18.79 -11.30 8.77
C THR A 115 19.00 -10.11 7.84
N ALA A 116 19.46 -8.98 8.37
CA ALA A 116 19.76 -7.80 7.56
C ALA A 116 20.82 -8.09 6.50
N GLU A 117 21.93 -8.73 6.89
CA GLU A 117 23.00 -9.10 5.97
C GLU A 117 22.49 -10.03 4.85
N TRP A 118 21.71 -11.04 5.20
CA TRP A 118 21.10 -11.96 4.24
C TRP A 118 20.14 -11.24 3.27
N LEU A 119 19.26 -10.35 3.75
CA LEU A 119 18.37 -9.56 2.89
C LEU A 119 19.14 -8.68 1.91
N VAL A 120 20.21 -8.03 2.37
CA VAL A 120 21.00 -7.08 1.58
C VAL A 120 21.87 -7.80 0.55
N ARG A 121 22.59 -8.85 0.97
CA ARG A 121 23.58 -9.56 0.15
C ARG A 121 22.93 -10.58 -0.78
N ASP A 122 21.98 -11.35 -0.27
CA ASP A 122 21.47 -12.53 -0.99
C ASP A 122 20.15 -12.22 -1.71
N LEU A 123 19.35 -11.28 -1.20
CA LEU A 123 18.07 -10.87 -1.82
C LEU A 123 18.11 -9.46 -2.45
N SER A 124 19.27 -8.82 -2.51
CA SER A 124 19.48 -7.51 -3.16
C SER A 124 18.65 -6.34 -2.60
N TYR A 125 18.23 -6.39 -1.33
CA TYR A 125 17.55 -5.28 -0.67
C TYR A 125 18.54 -4.21 -0.19
N GLN A 126 19.09 -3.43 -1.11
CA GLN A 126 20.24 -2.55 -0.88
C GLN A 126 19.91 -1.05 -0.74
N ASN A 127 18.64 -0.64 -0.83
CA ASN A 127 18.24 0.78 -0.90
C ASN A 127 18.73 1.65 0.27
N TYR A 128 18.99 1.06 1.44
CA TYR A 128 19.42 1.78 2.65
C TYR A 128 20.86 1.47 3.10
N GLY A 129 21.63 0.68 2.32
CA GLY A 129 23.07 0.42 2.53
C GLY A 129 23.46 0.07 3.97
N VAL A 130 23.39 -1.20 4.36
CA VAL A 130 23.66 -1.63 5.75
C VAL A 130 25.13 -2.02 5.99
N ASP A 131 25.96 -2.13 4.93
CA ASP A 131 27.43 -2.32 4.88
C ASP A 131 28.14 -2.94 6.10
N GLY A 132 27.53 -3.95 6.73
CA GLY A 132 28.04 -4.59 7.95
C GLY A 132 27.97 -3.75 9.24
N ASP A 133 27.48 -2.49 9.20
CA ASP A 133 27.27 -1.70 10.42
C ASP A 133 25.89 -1.97 11.03
N SER A 134 25.87 -2.88 12.00
CA SER A 134 24.66 -3.24 12.74
C SER A 134 23.99 -2.05 13.45
N LYS A 135 24.71 -0.95 13.72
CA LYS A 135 24.12 0.23 14.35
C LYS A 135 23.10 0.93 13.45
N LEU A 136 23.21 0.75 12.14
CA LEU A 136 22.23 1.27 11.18
C LEU A 136 20.85 0.65 11.38
N LEU A 137 20.75 -0.54 12.00
CA LEU A 137 19.47 -1.16 12.35
C LEU A 137 18.68 -0.38 13.39
N TYR A 138 19.28 0.58 14.08
CA TYR A 138 18.54 1.48 14.96
C TYR A 138 17.83 2.61 14.21
N LYS A 139 18.22 2.90 12.96
CA LYS A 139 17.57 3.92 12.14
C LYS A 139 16.17 3.45 11.74
N PRO A 140 15.10 4.24 11.98
CA PRO A 140 13.73 3.82 11.71
C PRO A 140 13.47 3.34 10.28
N PHE A 141 13.87 4.14 9.28
CA PHE A 141 13.63 3.82 7.87
C PHE A 141 14.37 2.56 7.42
N VAL A 142 15.63 2.41 7.81
CA VAL A 142 16.44 1.21 7.53
C VAL A 142 15.78 -0.03 8.13
N ASN A 143 15.37 0.04 9.39
CA ASN A 143 14.82 -1.11 10.09
C ASN A 143 13.43 -1.52 9.55
N VAL A 144 12.58 -0.52 9.25
CA VAL A 144 11.26 -0.76 8.66
C VAL A 144 11.37 -1.27 7.22
N TYR A 145 12.30 -0.76 6.42
CA TYR A 145 12.60 -1.27 5.09
C TYR A 145 12.99 -2.75 5.13
N LEU A 146 13.91 -3.14 6.01
CA LEU A 146 14.34 -4.53 6.14
C LEU A 146 13.23 -5.43 6.71
N GLY A 147 12.40 -4.92 7.63
CA GLY A 147 11.23 -5.64 8.10
C GLY A 147 10.18 -5.88 7.01
N ALA A 148 9.93 -4.88 6.17
CA ALA A 148 9.07 -5.01 5.00
C ALA A 148 9.66 -5.98 3.96
N ALA A 149 10.97 -5.92 3.70
CA ALA A 149 11.67 -6.87 2.84
C ALA A 149 11.56 -8.31 3.33
N TYR A 150 11.70 -8.52 4.65
CA TYR A 150 11.53 -9.85 5.23
C TYR A 150 10.10 -10.36 5.10
N LEU A 151 9.09 -9.50 5.30
CA LEU A 151 7.69 -9.86 5.07
C LEU A 151 7.41 -10.17 3.60
N MET A 152 7.98 -9.40 2.66
CA MET A 152 7.89 -9.70 1.23
C MET A 152 8.48 -11.05 0.88
N TRP A 153 9.61 -11.42 1.49
CA TRP A 153 10.14 -12.76 1.29
C TRP A 153 9.24 -13.84 1.90
N LEU A 154 8.65 -13.59 3.08
CA LEU A 154 7.71 -14.52 3.72
C LEU A 154 6.40 -14.69 2.92
N SER A 155 5.94 -13.66 2.21
CA SER A 155 4.69 -13.71 1.44
C SER A 155 4.78 -14.67 0.25
N ASN A 156 5.99 -14.97 -0.23
CA ASN A 156 6.23 -15.93 -1.32
C ASN A 156 7.22 -17.04 -0.90
N PHE A 157 7.24 -17.41 0.37
CA PHE A 157 8.16 -18.44 0.86
C PHE A 157 7.89 -19.81 0.20
N GLU A 158 8.95 -20.41 -0.35
CA GLU A 158 8.91 -21.62 -1.21
C GLU A 158 8.19 -21.44 -2.55
N GLN A 159 8.12 -20.20 -3.08
CA GLN A 159 7.35 -19.88 -4.29
C GLN A 159 5.85 -20.21 -4.13
N ILE A 160 5.37 -20.10 -2.91
CA ILE A 160 3.97 -20.31 -2.55
C ILE A 160 3.49 -19.01 -1.92
N GLU A 161 2.40 -18.46 -2.47
CA GLU A 161 1.71 -17.33 -1.88
C GLU A 161 1.22 -17.68 -0.47
N ARG A 162 1.68 -16.93 0.53
CA ARG A 162 1.39 -17.16 1.94
C ARG A 162 0.38 -16.14 2.44
N SER A 163 -0.49 -16.58 3.33
CA SER A 163 -1.44 -15.69 3.99
C SER A 163 -0.74 -14.73 4.96
N GLU A 164 -1.40 -13.62 5.25
CA GLU A 164 -0.98 -12.66 6.28
C GLU A 164 -0.76 -13.35 7.64
N GLU A 165 -1.64 -14.28 8.03
CA GLU A 165 -1.45 -15.04 9.27
C GLU A 165 -0.13 -15.83 9.25
N PHE A 166 0.19 -16.48 8.12
CA PHE A 166 1.46 -17.19 7.98
C PHE A 166 2.63 -16.22 8.11
N MET A 167 2.60 -15.11 7.37
CA MET A 167 3.66 -14.09 7.38
C MET A 167 3.94 -13.58 8.79
N VAL A 168 2.90 -13.14 9.52
CA VAL A 168 3.02 -12.56 10.87
C VAL A 168 3.50 -13.60 11.88
N ARG A 169 2.98 -14.84 11.81
CA ARG A 169 3.39 -15.91 12.73
C ARG A 169 4.81 -16.41 12.42
N ALA A 170 5.19 -16.45 11.15
CA ALA A 170 6.55 -16.78 10.72
C ALA A 170 7.55 -15.68 11.09
N TYR A 171 7.15 -14.41 11.01
CA TYR A 171 7.95 -13.28 11.47
C TYR A 171 8.35 -13.46 12.93
N LYS A 172 7.38 -13.79 13.80
CA LYS A 172 7.65 -13.99 15.23
C LYS A 172 8.42 -15.27 15.56
N GLY A 173 8.01 -16.38 14.93
CA GLY A 173 8.40 -17.72 15.36
C GLY A 173 9.44 -18.41 14.48
N GLY A 174 9.75 -17.84 13.32
CA GLY A 174 10.35 -18.53 12.18
C GLY A 174 9.34 -19.41 11.43
N ILE A 175 9.66 -19.73 10.18
CA ILE A 175 8.84 -20.53 9.25
C ILE A 175 8.32 -21.83 9.88
N LYS A 176 9.18 -22.58 10.58
CA LYS A 176 8.81 -23.85 11.23
C LYS A 176 7.73 -23.71 12.30
N LYS A 177 7.49 -22.49 12.81
CA LYS A 177 6.48 -22.19 13.82
C LYS A 177 5.32 -21.33 13.30
N ALA A 178 5.26 -21.07 11.99
CA ALA A 178 4.21 -20.27 11.39
C ALA A 178 2.80 -20.83 11.68
N THR A 179 2.65 -22.16 11.70
CA THR A 179 1.37 -22.84 12.02
C THR A 179 1.30 -23.36 13.46
N HIS A 180 2.41 -23.33 14.21
CA HIS A 180 2.50 -23.91 15.56
C HIS A 180 1.73 -23.10 16.62
N LYS A 181 1.10 -23.77 17.59
CA LYS A 181 0.27 -23.16 18.64
C LYS A 181 0.95 -22.03 19.43
N SER A 182 2.28 -22.06 19.55
CA SER A 182 3.05 -21.04 20.28
C SER A 182 2.97 -19.64 19.66
N THR A 183 2.71 -19.51 18.37
CA THR A 183 2.60 -18.21 17.68
C THR A 183 1.15 -17.71 17.59
N LYS A 184 0.17 -18.53 17.99
CA LYS A 184 -1.26 -18.18 17.90
C LYS A 184 -1.64 -16.98 18.78
N GLN A 185 -1.03 -16.85 19.96
CA GLN A 185 -1.28 -15.69 20.82
C GLN A 185 -0.72 -14.40 20.20
N TYR A 186 0.42 -14.47 19.52
CA TYR A 186 1.01 -13.32 18.83
C TYR A 186 0.08 -12.84 17.70
N TRP A 187 -0.45 -13.76 16.89
CA TRP A 187 -1.43 -13.45 15.86
C TRP A 187 -2.68 -12.74 16.39
N LYS A 188 -3.25 -13.22 17.51
CA LYS A 188 -4.41 -12.56 18.14
C LYS A 188 -4.11 -11.13 18.59
N LYS A 189 -2.93 -10.91 19.17
CA LYS A 189 -2.48 -9.56 19.55
C LYS A 189 -2.29 -8.67 18.33
N TYR A 190 -1.74 -9.22 17.25
CA TYR A 190 -1.54 -8.50 16.00
C TYR A 190 -2.87 -8.00 15.42
N LEU A 191 -3.89 -8.87 15.32
CA LEU A 191 -5.21 -8.47 14.86
C LEU A 191 -5.80 -7.35 15.73
N SER A 192 -5.74 -7.52 17.05
CA SER A 192 -6.23 -6.49 17.99
C SER A 192 -5.52 -5.15 17.83
N VAL A 193 -4.19 -5.14 17.63
CA VAL A 193 -3.46 -3.90 17.40
C VAL A 193 -3.86 -3.28 16.06
N LYS A 194 -3.88 -4.09 14.99
CA LYS A 194 -4.20 -3.62 13.63
C LYS A 194 -5.60 -3.00 13.56
N GLU A 195 -6.59 -3.58 14.22
CA GLU A 195 -7.97 -3.05 14.31
C GLU A 195 -8.05 -1.70 15.04
N THR A 196 -7.12 -1.41 15.94
CA THR A 196 -7.10 -0.16 16.72
C THR A 196 -6.32 0.98 16.08
N LEU A 197 -5.69 0.74 14.93
CA LEU A 197 -4.90 1.75 14.23
C LEU A 197 -5.80 2.88 13.70
N PRO A 198 -5.48 4.17 13.96
CA PRO A 198 -6.25 5.31 13.45
C PRO A 198 -6.43 5.33 11.92
N THR A 199 -7.65 5.35 11.40
CA THR A 199 -7.86 5.49 9.95
C THR A 199 -7.41 6.89 9.46
N ARG A 200 -6.70 6.95 8.34
CA ARG A 200 -6.18 8.21 7.78
C ARG A 200 -7.33 9.08 7.27
N LYS A 201 -7.36 10.37 7.66
CA LYS A 201 -8.26 11.37 7.09
C LYS A 201 -7.62 11.93 5.81
N VAL A 202 -8.18 11.63 4.64
CA VAL A 202 -7.73 12.23 3.38
C VAL A 202 -8.29 13.65 3.30
N PHE A 203 -7.44 14.68 3.39
CA PHE A 203 -7.83 16.09 3.18
C PHE A 203 -7.47 16.55 1.76
N GLU A 204 -8.47 17.06 1.05
CA GLU A 204 -8.38 17.71 -0.26
C GLU A 204 -7.53 18.99 -0.19
N VAL A 205 -6.64 19.18 -1.17
CA VAL A 205 -5.93 20.44 -1.40
C VAL A 205 -6.74 21.25 -2.42
N ALA A 206 -7.33 22.37 -1.99
CA ALA A 206 -8.01 23.31 -2.88
C ALA A 206 -7.00 24.14 -3.69
N PRO A 207 -7.30 24.44 -4.97
CA PRO A 207 -6.75 25.62 -5.64
C PRO A 207 -7.83 26.67 -5.95
N VAL A 208 -7.45 27.92 -5.71
CA VAL A 208 -8.17 29.20 -5.98
C VAL A 208 -8.08 29.54 -7.48
N PRO A 209 -9.03 30.33 -8.04
CA PRO A 209 -9.42 30.25 -9.46
C PRO A 209 -8.74 31.30 -10.36
N ASN A 210 -8.58 30.97 -11.64
CA ASN A 210 -9.16 31.74 -12.76
C ASN A 210 -8.86 31.08 -14.12
N ALA A 211 -9.91 31.02 -14.94
CA ALA A 211 -9.94 30.57 -16.33
C ALA A 211 -9.73 31.79 -17.30
N PRO A 212 -10.06 31.74 -18.61
CA PRO A 212 -10.04 30.66 -19.60
C PRO A 212 -9.33 31.06 -20.92
N SER A 213 -9.05 30.10 -21.81
CA SER A 213 -9.62 30.01 -23.17
C SER A 213 -8.68 29.42 -24.22
N ALA A 214 -9.25 28.49 -25.00
CA ALA A 214 -9.13 28.26 -26.45
C ALA A 214 -7.73 28.02 -27.05
N SER A 215 -7.49 27.11 -28.00
CA SER A 215 -8.30 26.17 -28.77
C SER A 215 -7.35 25.44 -29.74
N ALA A 216 -7.77 24.23 -30.12
CA ALA A 216 -7.55 23.60 -31.43
C ALA A 216 -6.20 22.90 -31.78
N THR A 217 -6.34 21.56 -31.84
CA THR A 217 -5.98 20.65 -32.95
C THR A 217 -4.53 20.38 -33.34
N GLY A 218 -4.16 19.08 -33.39
CA GLY A 218 -3.04 18.62 -34.22
C GLY A 218 -2.45 17.23 -33.90
N ASP A 219 -3.19 16.16 -34.24
CA ASP A 219 -2.76 14.87 -34.82
C ASP A 219 -1.78 13.84 -34.19
N SER A 220 -2.18 12.57 -34.42
CA SER A 220 -1.46 11.26 -34.44
C SER A 220 -1.16 10.50 -33.13
N PRO A 221 -0.98 9.14 -33.12
CA PRO A 221 -1.59 8.04 -33.88
C PRO A 221 -2.38 7.07 -32.97
N LYS A 222 -3.48 6.45 -33.47
CA LYS A 222 -4.32 5.50 -32.69
C LYS A 222 -3.58 4.18 -32.39
N LYS A 223 -2.89 4.11 -31.25
CA LYS A 223 -2.49 2.86 -30.59
C LYS A 223 -3.78 2.22 -30.05
N GLY A 224 -4.15 1.04 -30.55
CA GLY A 224 -5.42 0.40 -30.21
C GLY A 224 -5.50 0.06 -28.72
N ILE A 225 -6.27 0.86 -27.97
CA ILE A 225 -6.69 0.57 -26.60
C ILE A 225 -7.51 -0.73 -26.65
N THR A 226 -7.06 -1.76 -25.94
CA THR A 226 -7.80 -3.03 -25.85
C THR A 226 -8.75 -2.98 -24.64
N LEU A 227 -9.89 -3.68 -24.71
CA LEU A 227 -10.79 -3.78 -23.56
C LEU A 227 -10.07 -4.32 -22.30
N THR A 228 -9.12 -5.24 -22.51
CA THR A 228 -8.25 -5.80 -21.46
C THR A 228 -7.43 -4.71 -20.75
N THR A 229 -6.76 -3.83 -21.49
CA THR A 229 -5.95 -2.75 -20.91
C THR A 229 -6.81 -1.75 -20.13
N VAL A 230 -8.04 -1.49 -20.58
CA VAL A 230 -9.00 -0.62 -19.87
C VAL A 230 -9.45 -1.24 -18.56
N LEU A 231 -9.81 -2.53 -18.56
CA LEU A 231 -10.20 -3.25 -17.35
C LEU A 231 -9.05 -3.31 -16.33
N CYS A 232 -7.81 -3.54 -16.78
CA CYS A 232 -6.64 -3.52 -15.91
C CYS A 232 -6.42 -2.14 -15.26
N ALA A 233 -6.51 -1.06 -16.06
CA ALA A 233 -6.38 0.29 -15.54
C ALA A 233 -7.50 0.64 -14.55
N ILE A 234 -8.74 0.21 -14.82
CA ILE A 234 -9.86 0.42 -13.89
C ILE A 234 -9.64 -0.35 -12.59
N ALA A 235 -9.26 -1.64 -12.64
CA ALA A 235 -8.95 -2.42 -11.45
C ALA A 235 -7.90 -1.74 -10.55
N GLU A 236 -6.88 -1.12 -11.18
CA GLU A 236 -5.86 -0.37 -10.45
C GLU A 236 -6.41 0.88 -9.74
N ILE A 237 -7.32 1.61 -10.37
CA ILE A 237 -7.89 2.84 -9.79
C ILE A 237 -8.94 2.52 -8.73
N VAL A 238 -9.75 1.49 -8.96
CA VAL A 238 -10.91 1.20 -8.11
C VAL A 238 -10.55 0.36 -6.90
N SER A 239 -9.59 -0.54 -7.01
CA SER A 239 -9.22 -1.48 -5.95
C SER A 239 -7.71 -1.60 -5.74
N MET A 240 -6.86 -0.85 -6.45
CA MET A 240 -5.41 -1.09 -6.48
C MET A 240 -5.04 -2.53 -6.86
N ARG A 241 -5.95 -3.22 -7.57
CA ARG A 241 -5.88 -4.65 -7.90
C ARG A 241 -5.97 -5.61 -6.70
N PHE A 242 -6.43 -5.14 -5.54
CA PHE A 242 -6.70 -6.01 -4.40
C PHE A 242 -7.95 -6.86 -4.67
N VAL A 243 -7.80 -8.18 -4.54
CA VAL A 243 -8.87 -9.16 -4.80
C VAL A 243 -10.09 -8.94 -3.90
N ASN A 244 -9.88 -8.46 -2.68
CA ASN A 244 -10.96 -8.14 -1.73
C ASN A 244 -11.51 -6.72 -1.89
N GLY A 245 -10.87 -5.87 -2.69
CA GLY A 245 -11.24 -4.46 -2.85
C GLY A 245 -10.60 -3.51 -1.83
N VAL A 246 -11.00 -2.24 -1.86
CA VAL A 246 -10.47 -1.15 -1.00
C VAL A 246 -11.61 -0.27 -0.49
N GLY A 247 -11.70 -0.10 0.83
CA GLY A 247 -12.72 0.75 1.46
C GLY A 247 -14.13 0.24 1.18
N GLN A 248 -14.96 1.08 0.57
CA GLN A 248 -16.35 0.73 0.20
C GLN A 248 -16.46 -0.06 -1.12
N ARG A 249 -15.35 -0.20 -1.86
CA ARG A 249 -15.32 -0.88 -3.15
C ARG A 249 -14.95 -2.34 -2.95
N THR A 250 -15.94 -3.23 -3.08
CA THR A 250 -15.75 -4.67 -2.90
C THR A 250 -15.11 -5.29 -4.14
N GLY A 251 -14.14 -6.17 -3.91
CA GLY A 251 -13.58 -7.00 -4.97
C GLY A 251 -12.62 -6.27 -5.90
N LEU A 252 -12.01 -7.05 -6.80
CA LEU A 252 -11.07 -6.56 -7.81
C LEU A 252 -11.61 -5.39 -8.65
N MET A 253 -12.90 -5.41 -8.98
CA MET A 253 -13.52 -4.38 -9.83
C MET A 253 -14.29 -3.32 -9.05
N GLY A 254 -14.34 -3.40 -7.71
CA GLY A 254 -14.95 -2.37 -6.87
C GLY A 254 -16.46 -2.17 -7.07
N ILE A 255 -17.15 -3.15 -7.65
CA ILE A 255 -18.60 -3.14 -7.85
C ILE A 255 -19.28 -3.52 -6.54
N ASP A 256 -20.32 -2.79 -6.16
CA ASP A 256 -21.10 -3.13 -4.97
C ASP A 256 -22.10 -4.27 -5.25
N TYR A 257 -22.52 -4.95 -4.19
CA TYR A 257 -23.47 -6.06 -4.31
C TYR A 257 -24.82 -5.65 -4.94
N PRO A 258 -25.44 -4.50 -4.59
CA PRO A 258 -26.66 -4.06 -5.26
C PRO A 258 -26.52 -3.94 -6.77
N THR A 259 -25.42 -3.34 -7.26
CA THR A 259 -25.16 -3.18 -8.70
C THR A 259 -24.96 -4.54 -9.36
N ALA A 260 -24.14 -5.41 -8.78
CA ALA A 260 -23.93 -6.76 -9.34
C ALA A 260 -25.23 -7.59 -9.35
N CYS A 261 -26.04 -7.49 -8.30
CA CYS A 261 -27.32 -8.17 -8.18
C CYS A 261 -28.31 -7.68 -9.24
N TRP A 262 -28.37 -6.36 -9.48
CA TRP A 262 -29.18 -5.76 -10.54
C TRP A 262 -28.71 -6.19 -11.94
N LEU A 263 -27.40 -6.14 -12.22
CA LEU A 263 -26.84 -6.66 -13.48
C LEU A 263 -27.22 -8.13 -13.71
N TYR A 264 -27.15 -8.94 -12.66
CA TYR A 264 -27.51 -10.36 -12.72
C TYR A 264 -29.02 -10.56 -12.92
N LYS A 265 -29.87 -9.92 -12.13
CA LYS A 265 -31.33 -10.18 -12.11
C LYS A 265 -32.07 -9.50 -13.24
N ASP A 266 -31.78 -8.23 -13.49
CA ASP A 266 -32.60 -7.35 -14.32
C ASP A 266 -32.01 -7.14 -15.72
N LEU A 267 -30.68 -7.13 -15.86
CA LEU A 267 -30.02 -6.99 -17.17
C LEU A 267 -29.56 -8.31 -17.81
N GLY A 268 -29.78 -9.45 -17.15
CA GLY A 268 -29.54 -10.76 -17.75
C GLY A 268 -28.07 -11.22 -17.82
N TYR A 269 -27.15 -10.56 -17.10
CA TYR A 269 -25.75 -10.99 -17.01
C TYR A 269 -25.61 -12.25 -16.12
N LYS A 270 -25.90 -13.43 -16.68
CA LYS A 270 -25.96 -14.72 -15.95
C LYS A 270 -24.69 -15.58 -15.99
N GLY A 271 -23.59 -15.09 -16.55
CA GLY A 271 -22.33 -15.87 -16.70
C GLY A 271 -21.71 -16.32 -15.37
N TYR A 272 -21.95 -15.58 -14.28
CA TYR A 272 -21.62 -15.97 -12.92
C TYR A 272 -22.78 -15.68 -11.98
N ILE A 273 -22.93 -16.50 -10.95
CA ILE A 273 -23.97 -16.32 -9.93
C ILE A 273 -23.44 -15.42 -8.82
N VAL A 274 -24.21 -14.40 -8.45
CA VAL A 274 -23.93 -13.53 -7.30
C VAL A 274 -25.08 -13.62 -6.30
N LYS A 275 -24.79 -14.06 -5.07
CA LYS A 275 -25.77 -14.28 -3.99
C LYS A 275 -25.49 -13.41 -2.78
N SER A 276 -24.26 -12.94 -2.65
CA SER A 276 -23.75 -12.23 -1.48
C SER A 276 -22.64 -11.25 -1.86
N VAL A 277 -22.25 -10.39 -0.90
CA VAL A 277 -21.14 -9.44 -1.09
C VAL A 277 -19.81 -10.19 -1.26
N GLU A 278 -19.66 -11.30 -0.53
CA GLU A 278 -18.47 -12.15 -0.52
C GLU A 278 -18.16 -12.72 -1.91
N ASP A 279 -19.20 -13.00 -2.71
CA ASP A 279 -19.02 -13.52 -4.07
C ASP A 279 -18.23 -12.57 -4.97
N LEU A 280 -18.27 -11.26 -4.69
CA LEU A 280 -17.54 -10.24 -5.46
C LEU A 280 -16.06 -10.19 -5.12
N THR A 281 -15.62 -10.91 -4.08
CA THR A 281 -14.18 -11.10 -3.79
C THR A 281 -13.56 -12.18 -4.68
N TYR A 282 -14.35 -13.02 -5.36
CA TYR A 282 -13.80 -13.97 -6.31
C TYR A 282 -13.35 -13.25 -7.60
N PRO A 283 -12.07 -13.33 -8.01
CA PRO A 283 -11.54 -12.52 -9.11
C PRO A 283 -12.33 -12.61 -10.41
N PHE A 284 -12.76 -13.81 -10.81
CA PHE A 284 -13.54 -14.01 -12.03
C PHE A 284 -14.95 -13.43 -11.94
N ILE A 285 -15.60 -13.54 -10.78
CA ILE A 285 -16.94 -12.98 -10.56
C ILE A 285 -16.86 -11.45 -10.53
N SER A 286 -15.89 -10.91 -9.79
CA SER A 286 -15.62 -9.47 -9.73
C SER A 286 -15.32 -8.90 -11.12
N MET A 287 -14.41 -9.53 -11.86
CA MET A 287 -14.04 -9.14 -13.22
C MET A 287 -15.23 -9.20 -14.16
N TYR A 288 -16.02 -10.27 -14.10
CA TYR A 288 -17.21 -10.43 -14.93
C TYR A 288 -18.24 -9.32 -14.69
N PHE A 289 -18.61 -9.05 -13.43
CA PHE A 289 -19.57 -7.99 -13.14
C PHE A 289 -18.99 -6.59 -13.39
N GLY A 290 -17.68 -6.42 -13.24
CA GLY A 290 -17.01 -5.18 -13.63
C GLY A 290 -17.06 -4.94 -15.14
N ALA A 291 -16.79 -5.96 -15.95
CA ALA A 291 -16.91 -5.86 -17.42
C ALA A 291 -18.37 -5.64 -17.85
N ALA A 292 -19.32 -6.34 -17.24
CA ALA A 292 -20.75 -6.17 -17.49
C ALA A 292 -21.24 -4.76 -17.19
N TYR A 293 -20.80 -4.18 -16.07
CA TYR A 293 -21.15 -2.80 -15.71
C TYR A 293 -20.60 -1.79 -16.72
N MET A 294 -19.36 -1.97 -17.15
CA MET A 294 -18.75 -1.13 -18.18
C MET A 294 -19.48 -1.23 -19.52
N ALA A 295 -19.86 -2.43 -19.93
CA ALA A 295 -20.63 -2.66 -21.15
C ALA A 295 -22.02 -2.02 -21.09
N TRP A 296 -22.68 -2.05 -19.94
CA TRP A 296 -23.94 -1.32 -19.77
C TRP A 296 -23.73 0.20 -19.82
N LEU A 297 -22.67 0.71 -19.18
CA LEU A 297 -22.35 2.14 -19.18
C LEU A 297 -22.02 2.68 -20.58
N SER A 298 -21.47 1.86 -21.49
CA SER A 298 -21.21 2.28 -22.87
C SER A 298 -22.47 2.60 -23.66
N GLU A 299 -23.64 2.13 -23.24
CA GLU A 299 -24.94 2.41 -23.87
C GLU A 299 -25.94 3.11 -22.93
N TYR A 300 -25.43 3.79 -21.89
CA TYR A 300 -26.25 4.40 -20.85
C TYR A 300 -27.28 5.41 -21.41
N GLU A 301 -28.55 5.28 -20.99
CA GLU A 301 -29.74 6.01 -21.51
C GLU A 301 -30.05 5.73 -22.99
N GLY A 302 -29.69 4.55 -23.50
CA GLY A 302 -30.04 4.12 -24.86
C GLY A 302 -29.22 4.81 -25.95
N ARG A 303 -28.05 5.36 -25.60
CA ARG A 303 -27.11 5.96 -26.55
C ARG A 303 -25.69 5.57 -26.22
N GLU A 304 -24.86 5.49 -27.25
CA GLU A 304 -23.42 5.24 -27.09
C GLU A 304 -22.76 6.38 -26.30
N ARG A 305 -21.90 6.02 -25.35
CA ARG A 305 -21.18 6.94 -24.47
C ARG A 305 -19.69 6.99 -24.80
N SER A 306 -19.08 8.15 -24.55
CA SER A 306 -17.63 8.30 -24.72
C SER A 306 -16.86 7.47 -23.67
N PRO A 307 -15.64 7.00 -23.98
CA PRO A 307 -14.81 6.29 -23.00
C PRO A 307 -14.59 7.07 -21.71
N GLN A 308 -14.45 8.39 -21.81
CA GLN A 308 -14.33 9.29 -20.65
C GLN A 308 -15.58 9.24 -19.77
N PHE A 309 -16.78 9.31 -20.37
CA PHE A 309 -18.03 9.16 -19.63
C PHE A 309 -18.08 7.79 -18.95
N VAL A 310 -17.78 6.71 -19.68
CA VAL A 310 -17.85 5.34 -19.16
C VAL A 310 -16.95 5.16 -17.94
N VAL A 311 -15.69 5.61 -18.01
CA VAL A 311 -14.74 5.49 -16.89
C VAL A 311 -15.17 6.33 -15.69
N GLN A 312 -15.59 7.59 -15.91
CA GLN A 312 -16.04 8.44 -14.81
C GLN A 312 -17.33 7.90 -14.17
N ALA A 313 -18.28 7.43 -14.99
CA ALA A 313 -19.51 6.79 -14.53
C ALA A 313 -19.23 5.52 -13.75
N TYR A 314 -18.22 4.75 -14.16
CA TYR A 314 -17.81 3.54 -13.46
C TYR A 314 -17.37 3.82 -12.02
N ILE A 315 -16.58 4.88 -11.86
CA ILE A 315 -15.92 5.22 -10.59
C ILE A 315 -16.88 5.93 -9.62
N SER A 316 -17.74 6.81 -10.16
CA SER A 316 -18.56 7.74 -9.38
C SER A 316 -20.07 7.51 -9.52
N GLY A 317 -20.51 6.63 -10.42
CA GLY A 317 -21.90 6.44 -10.80
C GLY A 317 -22.32 7.33 -11.99
N PRO A 318 -23.16 6.83 -12.91
CA PRO A 318 -23.51 7.54 -14.14
C PRO A 318 -24.31 8.82 -13.92
N GLN A 319 -25.00 8.96 -12.79
CA GLN A 319 -25.71 10.18 -12.41
C GLN A 319 -24.78 11.29 -11.91
N ASN A 320 -23.53 10.96 -11.56
CA ASN A 320 -22.56 11.86 -10.96
C ASN A 320 -21.44 12.28 -11.94
N VAL A 321 -21.63 12.03 -13.25
CA VAL A 321 -20.63 12.39 -14.27
C VAL A 321 -20.80 13.84 -14.69
N ASN A 322 -19.79 14.67 -14.37
CA ASN A 322 -19.66 16.02 -14.89
C ASN A 322 -18.62 16.06 -16.02
N LEU A 323 -19.07 16.15 -17.27
CA LEU A 323 -18.19 16.17 -18.45
C LEU A 323 -17.48 17.52 -18.67
N GLN A 324 -17.91 18.60 -18.01
CA GLN A 324 -17.28 19.92 -18.14
C GLN A 324 -16.00 20.03 -17.30
N GLU A 325 -15.88 19.21 -16.26
CA GLU A 325 -14.64 19.05 -15.50
C GLU A 325 -13.90 17.84 -16.07
N THR A 326 -12.74 18.07 -16.69
CA THR A 326 -11.83 16.96 -17.02
C THR A 326 -11.21 16.49 -15.71
N GLY A 327 -12.00 15.73 -14.95
CA GLY A 327 -11.79 15.55 -13.53
C GLY A 327 -10.51 14.76 -13.18
N PRO A 328 -10.02 14.88 -11.93
CA PRO A 328 -8.87 14.13 -11.42
C PRO A 328 -8.94 12.62 -11.66
N LEU A 329 -10.14 12.05 -11.76
CA LEU A 329 -10.38 10.63 -12.02
C LEU A 329 -9.99 10.19 -13.44
N TRP A 330 -10.23 11.05 -14.45
CA TRP A 330 -9.85 10.74 -15.83
C TRP A 330 -8.33 10.80 -16.00
N LEU A 331 -7.67 11.77 -15.36
CA LEU A 331 -6.20 11.86 -15.34
C LEU A 331 -5.57 10.64 -14.66
N LYS A 332 -6.10 10.23 -13.50
CA LYS A 332 -5.67 8.98 -12.84
C LYS A 332 -5.85 7.76 -13.73
N PHE A 333 -6.92 7.72 -14.53
CA PHE A 333 -7.14 6.65 -15.49
C PHE A 333 -6.14 6.67 -16.64
N GLN A 334 -5.87 7.82 -17.24
CA GLN A 334 -4.87 7.92 -18.30
C GLN A 334 -3.47 7.54 -17.80
N GLU A 335 -3.12 7.95 -16.57
CA GLU A 335 -1.87 7.54 -15.93
C GLU A 335 -1.81 6.02 -15.76
N ALA A 336 -2.85 5.40 -15.20
CA ALA A 336 -2.91 3.95 -15.06
C ALA A 336 -2.85 3.22 -16.42
N LEU A 337 -3.58 3.72 -17.41
CA LEU A 337 -3.66 3.12 -18.75
C LEU A 337 -2.29 3.12 -19.46
N SER A 338 -1.51 4.20 -19.32
CA SER A 338 -0.17 4.29 -19.94
C SER A 338 0.76 3.14 -19.54
N ARG A 339 0.63 2.65 -18.29
CA ARG A 339 1.41 1.51 -17.75
C ARG A 339 1.13 0.19 -18.49
N TYR A 340 -0.03 0.06 -19.13
CA TYR A 340 -0.44 -1.13 -19.87
C TYR A 340 -0.28 -0.98 -21.39
N GLU A 341 0.02 0.22 -21.89
CA GLU A 341 0.25 0.45 -23.32
C GLU A 341 1.70 0.17 -23.75
N ASP A 342 2.65 0.16 -22.81
CA ASP A 342 4.09 -0.04 -23.07
C ASP A 342 4.50 -1.51 -23.18
N THR A 343 3.67 -2.44 -22.73
CA THR A 343 3.94 -3.90 -22.76
C THR A 343 3.83 -4.54 -24.15
N LYS A 344 3.46 -3.79 -25.20
CA LYS A 344 3.39 -4.33 -26.58
C LYS A 344 4.75 -4.45 -27.31
N LYS A 345 5.90 -4.18 -26.66
CA LYS A 345 7.22 -4.38 -27.30
C LYS A 345 7.92 -5.71 -27.00
N GLU A 346 7.41 -6.54 -26.12
CA GLU A 346 7.95 -7.90 -25.91
C GLU A 346 6.82 -8.93 -25.85
N GLN A 347 6.19 -9.17 -27.01
CA GLN A 347 5.62 -10.49 -27.26
C GLN A 347 6.79 -11.45 -27.51
N ASN A 348 7.23 -12.13 -26.45
CA ASN A 348 7.55 -13.55 -26.53
C ASN A 348 7.67 -14.14 -25.12
N SER A 349 6.90 -15.20 -24.90
CA SER A 349 7.00 -16.14 -23.78
C SER A 349 6.58 -15.62 -22.41
N CYS A 350 5.32 -15.85 -22.10
CA CYS A 350 4.81 -15.98 -20.74
C CYS A 350 5.33 -17.29 -20.11
N PRO A 351 6.05 -17.29 -18.98
CA PRO A 351 5.96 -18.39 -18.05
C PRO A 351 4.92 -18.01 -17.00
N ILE A 352 3.77 -18.67 -17.10
CA ILE A 352 2.88 -18.83 -15.96
C ILE A 352 3.65 -19.66 -14.92
N LEU A 353 3.75 -19.16 -13.70
CA LEU A 353 3.76 -19.97 -12.47
C LEU A 353 3.04 -19.19 -11.38
#